data_AF-A0A659S537-F1
#
_entry.id   AF-A0A659S537-F1
#
_cell.length_a   1.000
_cell.length_b   1.000
_cell.length_c   1.000
_cell.angle_alpha   90.00
_cell.angle_beta   90.00
_cell.angle_gamma   90.00
#
_symmetry.space_group_name_H-M   'P 1'
#
loop_
_entity.id
_entity.type
_entity.pdbx_description
1 polymer ?
#
loop_
_entity_poly.entity_id
_entity_poly.type
_entity_poly.pdbx_seq_one_letter_code
_entity_poly.pdbx_strand_id
1 'polypeptide(L)' 'MFELDPVSTLVAATLVRLLGRKLVQSVSLLKKYTIPEPVAGGLLVAVGLLVRTSSVGWGV' A
#
# COMPACT_ATOMS: atom_id res chain seq x y z
N MET A 1 -15.84 -16.05 -12.25
CA MET A 1 -15.67 -15.73 -10.82
C MET A 1 -14.17 -15.65 -10.59
N PHE A 2 -13.62 -14.54 -10.11
CA PHE A 2 -12.19 -14.47 -9.82
C PHE A 2 -11.94 -15.30 -8.56
N GLU A 3 -11.38 -16.49 -8.73
CA GLU A 3 -11.01 -17.34 -7.62
C GLU A 3 -9.72 -16.77 -7.04
N LEU A 4 -9.85 -16.06 -5.93
CA LEU A 4 -8.71 -15.53 -5.22
C LEU A 4 -8.08 -16.71 -4.46
N ASP A 5 -7.06 -17.32 -5.07
CA ASP A 5 -6.30 -18.38 -4.42
C ASP A 5 -5.83 -17.87 -3.04
N PRO A 6 -6.14 -18.57 -1.94
CA PRO A 6 -5.78 -18.13 -0.59
C PRO A 6 -4.28 -17.83 -0.46
N VAL A 7 -3.44 -18.64 -1.13
CA VAL A 7 -1.99 -18.45 -1.18
C VAL A 7 -1.63 -17.15 -1.90
N SER A 8 -2.24 -16.86 -3.05
CA SER A 8 -1.96 -15.63 -3.82
C SER A 8 -2.33 -14.37 -3.02
N THR A 9 -3.44 -14.42 -2.29
CA THR A 9 -3.90 -13.30 -1.45
C THR A 9 -2.96 -13.08 -0.27
N LEU A 10 -2.51 -14.16 0.38
CA LEU A 10 -1.52 -14.08 1.45
C LEU A 10 -0.18 -13.53 0.94
N VAL A 11 0.28 -13.95 -0.24
CA VAL A 11 1.50 -13.42 -0.87
C VAL A 11 1.35 -11.92 -1.14
N ALA A 12 0.24 -11.49 -1.73
CA ALA A 12 -0.04 -10.07 -1.96
C ALA A 12 -0.08 -9.27 -0.66
N ALA A 13 -0.75 -9.77 0.38
CA ALA A 13 -0.80 -9.14 1.69
C ALA A 13 0.59 -9.01 2.33
N THR A 14 1.43 -10.04 2.17
CA THR A 14 2.80 -10.04 2.71
C THR A 14 3.69 -9.05 1.97
N LEU A 15 3.56 -8.95 0.64
CA LEU A 15 4.25 -7.94 -0.16
C LEU A 15 3.86 -6.51 0.24
N VAL A 16 2.56 -6.23 0.37
CA VAL A 16 2.05 -4.93 0.82
C VAL A 16 2.58 -4.60 2.22
N ARG A 17 2.63 -5.58 3.13
CA ARG A 17 3.19 -5.41 4.47
C ARG A 17 4.69 -5.11 4.46
N LEU A 18 5.48 -5.80 3.63
CA LEU A 18 6.92 -5.53 3.49
C LEU A 18 7.19 -4.12 2.95
N LEU A 19 6.39 -3.68 1.96
CA LEU A 19 6.45 -2.32 1.44
C LEU A 19 6.08 -1.28 2.50
N GLY A 20 5.01 -1.54 3.26
CA GLY A 20 4.59 -0.71 4.39
C GLY A 20 5.67 -0.58 5.46
N ARG A 21 6.39 -1.66 5.78
CA ARG A 21 7.50 -1.63 6.74
C ARG A 21 8.63 -0.70 6.29
N LYS A 22 9.03 -0.73 5.01
CA LYS A 22 10.07 0.16 4.46
C LYS A 22 9.66 1.64 4.55
N LEU A 23 8.38 1.94 4.31
CA LEU A 23 7.84 3.29 4.42
C LEU A 23 7.77 3.78 5.87
N VAL A 24 7.20 2.99 6.78
CA VAL A 24 7.14 3.30 8.22
C VAL A 24 8.56 3.50 8.76
N GLN A 25 9.54 2.73 8.27
CA GLN A 25 10.93 2.92 8.64
C GLN A 25 11.52 4.25 8.17
N SER A 26 11.15 4.71 6.97
CA SER A 26 11.63 5.98 6.39
C SER A 26 10.92 7.22 6.94
N VAL A 27 9.64 7.11 7.32
CA VAL A 27 8.82 8.24 7.76
C VAL A 27 8.57 8.17 9.28
N SER A 28 9.30 8.98 10.04
CA SER A 28 9.20 9.04 11.51
C SER A 28 7.79 9.35 12.03
N LEU A 29 6.97 10.07 11.26
CA LEU A 29 5.57 10.35 11.61
C LEU A 29 4.73 9.07 11.73
N LEU A 30 4.91 8.10 10.83
CA LEU A 30 4.14 6.86 10.87
C LEU A 30 4.54 5.98 12.07
N LYS A 31 5.82 6.02 12.46
CA LYS A 31 6.32 5.39 13.70
C LYS A 31 5.74 6.04 14.95
N LYS A 32 5.66 7.37 14.97
CA LYS A 32 5.21 8.14 16.13
C LYS A 32 3.75 7.85 16.52
N TYR A 33 2.89 7.54 15.53
CA TYR A 33 1.48 7.22 15.74
C TYR A 33 1.18 5.71 15.73
N THR A 34 2.20 4.85 15.78
CA THR A 34 2.07 3.37 15.76
C THR A 34 1.19 2.88 14.60
N ILE A 35 1.25 3.54 13.43
CA ILE A 35 0.43 3.16 12.28
C ILE A 35 0.86 1.75 11.84
N PRO A 36 -0.07 0.77 11.77
CA PRO A 36 0.26 -0.58 11.38
C PRO A 36 0.93 -0.61 10.00
N GLU A 37 1.97 -1.44 9.85
CA GLU A 37 2.69 -1.64 8.58
C GLU A 37 1.75 -1.92 7.39
N PRO A 38 0.68 -2.73 7.53
CA PRO A 38 -0.26 -2.96 6.42
C PRO A 38 -1.01 -1.70 5.99
N VAL A 39 -1.42 -0.85 6.94
CA VAL A 39 -2.13 0.41 6.68
C VAL A 39 -1.22 1.40 5.97
N ALA A 40 0.04 1.48 6.41
CA ALA A 40 1.07 2.29 5.74
C ALA A 40 1.33 1.84 4.30
N GLY A 41 1.40 0.52 4.08
CA GLY A 41 1.54 -0.08 2.75
C GLY A 41 0.37 0.26 1.84
N GLY A 42 -0.87 0.13 2.36
CA GLY A 42 -2.08 0.51 1.63
C GLY A 42 -2.13 2.00 1.28
N LEU A 43 -1.78 2.87 2.22
CA LEU A 43 -1.72 4.32 2.00
C LEU A 43 -0.71 4.68 0.89
N LEU A 44 0.45 4.02 0.87
CA LEU A 44 1.46 4.17 -0.16
C LEU A 44 0.93 3.84 -1.56
N VAL A 45 0.25 2.70 -1.69
CA VAL A 45 -0.33 2.25 -2.94
C VAL A 45 -1.42 3.22 -3.39
N ALA A 46 -2.27 3.68 -2.47
CA ALA A 46 -3.30 4.67 -2.75
C ALA A 46 -2.71 5.99 -3.25
N VAL A 47 -1.66 6.51 -2.60
CA VAL A 47 -0.97 7.73 -3.05
C VAL A 47 -0.29 7.53 -4.41
N GLY A 48 0.34 6.38 -4.64
CA GLY A 48 0.96 6.05 -5.93
C GLY A 48 -0.08 5.99 -7.07
N LEU A 49 -1.24 5.38 -6.82
CA LEU A 49 -2.36 5.36 -7.75
C LEU A 49 -2.94 6.75 -7.97
N LEU A 50 -3.08 7.55 -6.91
CA LEU A 50 -3.54 8.94 -6.99
C LEU A 50 -2.61 9.78 -7.88
N VAL A 51 -1.29 9.70 -7.68
CA VAL A 51 -0.33 10.44 -8.51
C VAL A 51 -0.38 9.96 -9.96
N ARG A 52 -0.53 8.65 -10.18
CA ARG A 52 -0.63 8.08 -11.52
C ARG A 52 -1.92 8.51 -12.22
N THR A 53 -3.05 8.53 -11.54
CA THR A 53 -4.33 8.98 -12.10
C THR A 53 -4.38 10.49 -12.29
N SER A 54 -3.72 11.27 -11.44
CA SER A 54 -3.57 12.72 -11.67
C SER A 54 -2.68 13.02 -12.89
N SER A 55 -1.67 12.18 -13.16
CA SER A 55 -0.76 12.33 -14.31
C SER A 55 -1.33 11.77 -15.62
N VAL A 56 -2.03 10.64 -15.53
CA VAL A 56 -2.85 10.09 -16.62
C VAL A 56 -4.15 10.86 -16.57
N GLY A 57 -4.18 12.08 -17.09
CA GLY A 57 -5.33 12.99 -17.03
C GLY A 57 -6.65 12.24 -17.18
N TRP A 58 -7.26 11.90 -16.05
CA TRP A 58 -8.59 11.31 -15.99
C TRP A 58 -9.54 12.47 -16.25
N GLY A 59 -9.69 12.76 -17.54
CA GLY A 59 -10.85 13.49 -18.05
C GLY A 59 -12.08 12.67 -17.68
N VAL A 60 -12.87 13.23 -16.77
CA VAL A 60 -14.28 12.88 -16.60
C VAL A 60 -15.07 13.25 -17.85
#